data_AF-A0A1S9PCF8-F1
#
_entry.id   AF-A0A1S9PCF8-F1
#
_cell.length_a   1.000
_cell.length_b   1.000
_cell.length_c   1.000
_cell.angle_alpha   90.00
_cell.angle_beta   90.00
_cell.angle_gamma   90.00
#
_symmetry.space_group_name_H-M   'P 1'
#
loop_
_entity.id
_entity.type
_entity.pdbx_description
1 polymer ?
#
loop_
_entity_poly.entity_id
_entity_poly.type
_entity_poly.pdbx_seq_one_letter_code
_entity_poly.pdbx_strand_id
1 'polypeptide(L)'
;METPTMAGQICQISNLNTNENSTDVYIITEDPAPFKEGDEIRIVKLRDLQRSIRNPSAAPHITVRKSDLNVIADNLEEYIKSWNN
;
A
#
# COMPACT_ATOMS: atom_id res chain seq x y z
N MET A 1 -4.43 10.02 -10.83
CA MET A 1 -4.05 9.35 -9.58
C MET A 1 -5.27 8.61 -9.10
N GLU A 2 -5.14 7.31 -8.91
CA GLU A 2 -6.22 6.46 -8.46
C GLU A 2 -6.04 6.21 -6.96
N THR A 3 -7.04 6.57 -6.16
CA THR A 3 -7.05 6.34 -4.72
C THR A 3 -7.55 4.92 -4.42
N PRO A 4 -7.08 4.28 -3.35
CA PRO A 4 -7.46 2.90 -3.05
C PRO A 4 -8.96 2.77 -2.76
N THR A 5 -9.58 1.76 -3.37
CA THR A 5 -11.01 1.45 -3.29
C THR A 5 -11.30 0.10 -2.66
N MET A 6 -10.30 -0.80 -2.57
CA MET A 6 -10.45 -2.09 -1.90
C MET A 6 -9.17 -2.53 -1.17
N ALA A 7 -9.33 -3.42 -0.19
CA ALA A 7 -8.21 -4.10 0.45
C ALA A 7 -7.47 -5.00 -0.55
N GLY A 8 -6.16 -5.15 -0.39
CA GLY A 8 -5.30 -5.96 -1.26
C GLY A 8 -4.70 -5.21 -2.45
N GLN A 9 -5.18 -3.99 -2.75
CA GLN A 9 -4.54 -3.14 -3.77
C GLN A 9 -3.11 -2.78 -3.38
N ILE A 10 -2.27 -2.62 -4.39
CA ILE A 10 -0.87 -2.24 -4.25
C ILE A 10 -0.74 -0.74 -4.54
N CYS A 11 -0.12 -0.02 -3.61
CA CYS A 11 -0.02 1.43 -3.67
C CYS A 11 1.41 1.91 -3.46
N GLN A 12 1.66 3.14 -3.93
CA GLN A 12 2.82 3.95 -3.56
C GLN A 12 2.35 5.22 -2.87
N ILE A 13 3.19 5.76 -1.98
CA ILE A 13 2.94 7.07 -1.36
C ILE A 13 3.47 8.14 -2.31
N SER A 14 2.60 9.05 -2.73
CA SER A 14 2.91 10.09 -3.72
C SER A 14 3.69 11.27 -3.13
N ASN A 15 3.46 11.58 -1.85
CA ASN A 15 4.08 12.68 -1.12
C ASN A 15 5.11 12.16 -0.10
N LEU A 16 6.20 11.54 -0.58
CA LEU A 16 7.30 11.15 0.32
C LEU A 16 8.09 12.40 0.72
N ASN A 17 8.03 12.74 2.01
CA ASN A 17 8.96 13.71 2.60
C ASN A 17 10.36 13.10 2.65
N THR A 18 11.11 13.20 1.54
CA THR A 18 12.58 13.14 1.32
C THR A 18 13.44 12.05 2.00
N ASN A 19 12.92 11.20 2.89
CA ASN A 19 13.65 10.16 3.64
C ASN A 19 13.06 8.76 3.46
N GLU A 20 11.91 8.62 2.82
CA GLU A 20 11.36 7.32 2.44
C GLU A 20 11.76 6.99 1.00
N ASN A 21 12.21 5.75 0.78
CA ASN A 21 12.58 5.28 -0.56
C ASN A 21 11.35 5.33 -1.46
N SER A 22 11.44 6.06 -2.57
CA SER A 22 10.39 6.14 -3.60
C SER A 22 10.08 4.81 -4.30
N THR A 23 10.82 3.76 -3.97
CA THR A 23 10.64 2.40 -4.49
C THR A 23 9.84 1.49 -3.57
N ASP A 24 9.53 1.92 -2.35
CA ASP A 24 8.72 1.12 -1.44
C ASP A 24 7.28 1.03 -1.96
N VAL A 25 6.76 -0.19 -1.97
CA VAL A 25 5.36 -0.48 -2.31
C VAL A 25 4.64 -1.04 -1.11
N TYR A 26 3.36 -0.68 -1.01
CA TYR A 26 2.53 -0.94 0.13
C TYR A 26 1.28 -1.69 -0.30
N ILE A 27 0.74 -2.51 0.59
CA ILE A 27 -0.54 -3.18 0.41
C ILE A 27 -1.58 -2.58 1.35
N ILE A 28 -2.78 -2.37 0.83
CA ILE A 28 -3.94 -1.94 1.62
C ILE A 28 -4.42 -3.14 2.44
N THR A 29 -4.46 -3.00 3.76
CA THR A 29 -4.83 -4.11 4.68
C THR A 29 -6.22 -4.01 5.26
N GLU A 30 -6.84 -2.84 5.21
CA GLU A 30 -8.21 -2.59 5.65
C GLU A 30 -9.10 -2.15 4.49
N ASP A 31 -10.42 -2.20 4.65
CA ASP A 31 -11.35 -1.71 3.63
C ASP A 31 -11.23 -0.17 3.53
N PRO A 32 -10.79 0.41 2.40
CA PRO A 32 -10.65 1.85 2.25
C PRO A 32 -11.97 2.54 1.87
N ALA A 33 -13.03 1.81 1.53
CA ALA A 33 -14.33 2.37 1.12
C ALA A 33 -14.97 3.35 2.15
N PRO A 34 -14.95 3.10 3.47
CA PRO A 34 -15.52 4.02 4.45
C PRO A 34 -14.70 5.30 4.67
N PHE A 35 -13.46 5.36 4.18
CA PHE A 35 -12.53 6.48 4.40
C PHE A 35 -12.64 7.52 3.28
N LYS A 36 -12.69 8.79 3.67
CA LYS A 36 -12.58 9.96 2.77
C LYS A 36 -11.13 10.25 2.45
N GLU A 37 -10.89 11.09 1.44
CA GLU A 37 -9.52 11.41 0.98
C GLU A 37 -8.61 11.98 2.07
N GLY A 38 -9.15 12.79 2.97
CA GLY A 38 -8.40 13.36 4.10
C GLY A 38 -8.24 12.42 5.30
N ASP A 39 -8.90 11.27 5.29
CA ASP A 39 -8.84 10.30 6.38
C ASP A 39 -7.56 9.47 6.28
N GLU A 40 -7.09 9.01 7.43
CA GLU A 40 -5.91 8.19 7.56
C GLU A 40 -6.27 6.71 7.49
N ILE A 41 -5.50 5.94 6.71
CA ILE A 41 -5.61 4.50 6.57
C ILE A 41 -4.29 3.80 6.84
N ARG A 42 -4.36 2.52 7.23
CA ARG A 42 -3.27 1.63 7.57
C ARG A 42 -2.85 0.81 6.37
N ILE A 43 -1.57 0.91 6.09
CA ILE A 43 -0.90 0.20 5.01
C ILE A 43 0.29 -0.57 5.55
N VAL A 44 0.71 -1.61 4.84
CA VAL A 44 1.88 -2.41 5.20
C VAL A 44 2.85 -2.43 4.03
N LYS A 45 4.15 -2.26 4.30
CA LYS A 45 5.18 -2.43 3.28
C LYS A 45 5.21 -3.89 2.82
N LEU A 46 5.15 -4.12 1.50
CA LEU A 46 5.12 -5.47 0.96
C LEU A 46 6.33 -6.30 1.40
N ARG A 47 7.51 -5.66 1.49
CA ARG A 47 8.76 -6.30 1.97
C ARG A 47 8.66 -6.77 3.43
N ASP A 48 8.00 -6.01 4.30
CA ASP A 48 7.86 -6.38 5.71
C ASP A 48 6.82 -7.48 5.90
N LEU A 49 5.78 -7.50 5.06
CA LEU A 49 4.84 -8.62 4.97
C LEU A 49 5.56 -9.90 4.54
N GLN A 50 6.44 -9.83 3.52
CA GLN A 50 7.25 -10.96 3.07
C GLN A 50 8.19 -11.48 4.17
N ARG A 51 8.83 -10.58 4.92
CA ARG A 51 9.68 -10.96 6.08
C ARG A 51 8.88 -11.62 7.20
N SER A 52 7.61 -11.29 7.31
CA SER A 52 6.70 -11.77 8.35
C SER A 52 5.76 -12.87 7.84
N ILE A 53 6.10 -13.60 6.77
CA ILE A 53 5.19 -14.55 6.12
C ILE A 53 4.64 -15.64 7.06
N ARG A 54 5.39 -16.01 8.11
CA ARG A 54 4.96 -16.97 9.15
C ARG A 54 3.94 -16.38 10.14
N ASN A 55 3.91 -15.06 10.27
CA ASN A 55 2.96 -14.31 11.09
C ASN A 55 2.70 -12.92 10.47
N PRO A 56 1.91 -12.84 9.38
CA PRO A 56 1.73 -11.60 8.61
C PRO A 56 1.18 -10.44 9.44
N SER A 57 0.35 -10.76 10.45
CA SER A 57 -0.23 -9.79 11.37
C SER A 57 0.79 -9.06 12.25
N ALA A 58 2.02 -9.58 12.36
CA ALA A 58 3.11 -8.92 13.09
C ALA A 58 3.88 -7.89 12.23
N ALA A 59 3.57 -7.78 10.93
CA ALA A 59 4.20 -6.79 10.07
C ALA A 59 3.90 -5.36 10.57
N PRO A 60 4.89 -4.45 10.59
CA PRO A 60 4.67 -3.06 10.95
C PRO A 60 3.64 -2.40 10.03
N HIS A 61 2.66 -1.71 10.61
CA HIS A 61 1.69 -0.92 9.89
C HIS A 61 2.10 0.55 9.91
N ILE A 62 1.81 1.25 8.83
CA ILE A 62 2.05 2.68 8.67
C ILE A 62 0.71 3.34 8.42
N THR A 63 0.52 4.51 9.02
CA THR A 63 -0.68 5.33 8.84
C THR A 63 -0.39 6.44 7.85
N VAL A 64 -1.22 6.58 6.82
CA VAL A 64 -1.06 7.59 5.76
C VAL A 64 -2.43 8.12 5.35
N ARG A 65 -2.50 9.35 4.84
CA ARG A 65 -3.75 9.86 4.28
C ARG A 65 -4.11 9.10 3.01
N LYS A 66 -5.39 8.79 2.83
CA LYS A 66 -5.88 8.12 1.63
C LYS A 66 -5.54 8.90 0.36
N SER A 67 -5.57 10.23 0.41
CA SER A 67 -5.19 11.11 -0.71
C SER A 67 -3.73 11.02 -1.11
N ASP A 68 -2.84 10.60 -0.21
CA ASP A 68 -1.41 10.50 -0.47
C ASP A 68 -1.04 9.17 -1.15
N LEU A 69 -2.00 8.25 -1.31
CA LEU A 69 -1.80 6.96 -1.93
C LEU A 69 -2.18 6.98 -3.41
N ASN A 70 -1.31 6.38 -4.23
CA ASN A 70 -1.58 6.11 -5.62
C ASN A 70 -1.56 4.60 -5.86
N VAL A 71 -2.68 4.04 -6.32
CA VAL A 71 -2.78 2.64 -6.73
C VAL A 71 -1.91 2.41 -7.96
N ILE A 72 -1.13 1.32 -7.93
CA ILE A 72 -0.25 0.90 -9.02
C ILE A 72 -0.58 -0.50 -9.54
N ALA A 73 -1.41 -1.27 -8.83
CA ALA A 73 -1.98 -2.54 -9.27
C ALA A 73 -3.19 -2.92 -8.39
N ASP A 74 -4.16 -3.65 -8.94
CA ASP A 74 -5.35 -4.05 -8.17
C ASP A 74 -5.06 -5.17 -7.17
N ASN A 75 -4.00 -5.92 -7.39
CA ASN A 75 -3.58 -7.02 -6.53
C ASN A 75 -2.11 -7.36 -6.74
N LEU A 76 -1.59 -8.24 -5.88
CA LEU A 76 -0.20 -8.69 -5.93
C LEU A 76 0.15 -9.41 -7.24
N GLU A 77 -0.79 -10.15 -7.84
CA GLU A 77 -0.54 -10.88 -9.09
C GLU A 77 -0.31 -9.91 -10.25
N GLU A 78 -1.14 -8.90 -10.40
CA GLU A 78 -0.97 -7.83 -11.40
C GLU A 78 0.32 -7.04 -11.18
N TYR A 79 0.65 -6.76 -9.92
CA TYR A 79 1.91 -6.10 -9.60
C TYR A 79 3.13 -6.94 -10.01
N ILE A 80 3.11 -8.25 -9.80
CA ILE A 80 4.20 -9.13 -10.24
C ILE A 80 4.24 -9.24 -11.77
N LYS A 81 3.07 -9.28 -12.44
CA LYS A 81 3.00 -9.33 -13.91
C LYS A 81 3.57 -8.07 -14.56
N SER A 82 3.42 -6.90 -13.94
CA SER A 82 3.94 -5.65 -14.51
C SER A 82 5.47 -5.58 -14.57
N TRP A 83 6.18 -6.41 -13.81
CA TRP A 83 7.65 -6.49 -13.85
C TRP A 83 8.18 -7.33 -15.01
N ASN A 84 7.32 -8.17 -15.62
CA ASN A 84 7.69 -9.09 -16.69
C ASN A 84 7.24 -8.60 -18.09
N ASN A 85 6.66 -7.40 -18.18
CA ASN A 85 6.32 -6.70 -19.42
C ASN A 85 7.33 -5.59 -19.70
#